data_AF-A0A1B6CKW4-F1
#
_entry.id   AF-A0A1B6CKW4-F1
#
_cell.length_a   1.000
_cell.length_b   1.000
_cell.length_c   1.000
_cell.angle_alpha   90.00
_cell.angle_beta   90.00
_cell.angle_gamma   90.00
#
_symmetry.space_group_name_H-M   'P 1'
#
loop_
_entity.id
_entity.type
_entity.pdbx_description
1 polymer ?
#
loop_
_entity_poly.entity_id
_entity_poly.type
_entity_poly.pdbx_seq_one_letter_code
_entity_poly.pdbx_strand_id
1 'polypeptide(L)'
;IDIGTGASCVYPLLGAKRFHWKMLGTEIDPKSFEIAKNNVENNLLTDFVTVIKVEAEDILSTVVGPDSNFTFCMCNPPFFSSEEELIPETVSRSPNRPRPRNASTGSPSELISPGGECAFIRKIIDDSNRLKCQVRFYSVMVGHKKSINIVKEYLKEFQITNVGTSMFCQGHTTRWGIAWSFDPGIKLTDSTSAKMTSLKKNNTPFSFTIPAATSFDNFLQNIKNILSGIQIKIVVIETHKESSVMEVTADANTWSNQRRKRRLNQQLLRKDEISLPEITGDHNEAMNNHTTKREEKKTFVNCFNVQHDDNSNQVNTVIHSLKRSFKNENEPIEQINKRMKIESTNSYTTNPVPLLVGSLLVRFCSGTFIIELFYVSGNGGKDAAHQVLQYLKNKCLSNNEG
;
A
#
# COMPACT_ATOMS: atom_id res chain seq x y z
N ILE A 1 -5.43 -13.53 -29.79
CA ILE A 1 -4.02 -13.32 -30.19
C ILE A 1 -3.20 -13.16 -28.91
N ASP A 2 -2.04 -13.79 -28.83
CA ASP A 2 -1.02 -13.57 -27.80
C ASP A 2 0.25 -13.03 -28.48
N ILE A 3 0.66 -11.82 -28.13
CA ILE A 3 1.75 -11.08 -28.79
C ILE A 3 3.04 -11.34 -28.00
N GLY A 4 4.02 -12.01 -28.62
CA GLY A 4 5.24 -12.45 -27.95
C GLY A 4 4.94 -13.59 -26.98
N THR A 5 4.53 -14.74 -27.52
CA THR A 5 4.04 -15.87 -26.72
C THR A 5 5.16 -16.59 -25.94
N GLY A 6 6.42 -16.36 -26.33
CA GLY A 6 7.62 -16.91 -25.72
C GLY A 6 7.72 -18.42 -25.91
N ALA A 7 8.88 -18.99 -25.58
CA ALA A 7 9.12 -20.44 -25.69
C ALA A 7 8.07 -21.30 -24.97
N SER A 8 7.46 -20.78 -23.90
CA SER A 8 6.46 -21.48 -23.11
C SER A 8 5.08 -21.62 -23.79
N CYS A 9 4.71 -20.74 -24.72
CA CYS A 9 3.36 -20.66 -25.30
C CYS A 9 2.24 -20.63 -24.22
N VAL A 10 2.52 -20.07 -23.03
CA VAL A 10 1.72 -20.34 -21.83
C VAL A 10 0.29 -19.80 -21.90
N TYR A 11 0.07 -18.61 -22.49
CA TYR A 11 -1.28 -18.06 -22.58
C TYR A 11 -2.15 -18.81 -23.62
N PRO A 12 -1.67 -19.14 -24.82
CA PRO A 12 -2.40 -20.01 -25.75
C PRO A 12 -2.73 -21.39 -25.18
N LEU A 13 -1.75 -22.07 -24.56
CA LEU A 13 -1.95 -23.40 -23.98
C LEU A 13 -2.98 -23.37 -22.84
N LEU A 14 -2.91 -22.40 -21.94
CA LEU A 14 -3.91 -22.22 -20.88
C LEU A 14 -5.29 -21.87 -21.44
N GLY A 15 -5.36 -20.97 -22.43
CA GLY A 15 -6.60 -20.57 -23.08
C GLY A 15 -7.31 -21.74 -23.76
N ALA A 16 -6.57 -22.51 -24.56
CA ALA A 16 -7.07 -23.72 -25.21
C ALA A 16 -7.47 -24.79 -24.18
N LYS A 17 -6.60 -25.13 -23.22
CA LYS A 17 -6.88 -26.23 -22.28
C LYS A 17 -7.99 -25.92 -21.26
N ARG A 18 -8.13 -24.67 -20.82
CA ARG A 18 -9.08 -24.29 -19.77
C ARG A 18 -10.43 -23.79 -20.31
N PHE A 19 -10.46 -23.22 -21.51
CA PHE A 19 -11.62 -22.55 -22.08
C PHE A 19 -11.93 -22.93 -23.53
N HIS A 20 -11.17 -23.85 -24.15
CA HIS A 20 -11.31 -24.26 -25.55
C HIS A 20 -11.21 -23.08 -26.54
N TRP A 21 -10.45 -22.05 -26.18
CA TRP A 21 -10.22 -20.90 -27.05
C TRP A 21 -9.33 -21.26 -28.23
N LYS A 22 -9.68 -20.76 -29.41
CA LYS A 22 -8.77 -20.67 -30.55
C LYS A 22 -7.80 -19.51 -30.33
N MET A 23 -6.51 -19.81 -30.30
CA MET A 23 -5.43 -18.90 -29.93
C MET A 23 -4.39 -18.85 -31.03
N LEU A 24 -4.02 -17.64 -31.42
CA LEU A 24 -2.90 -17.35 -32.31
C LEU A 24 -1.80 -16.72 -31.45
N GLY A 25 -0.65 -17.40 -31.31
CA GLY A 25 0.55 -16.86 -30.68
C GLY A 25 1.52 -16.34 -31.74
N THR A 26 2.07 -15.15 -31.54
CA THR A 26 3.14 -14.60 -32.39
C THR A 26 4.47 -14.64 -31.65
N GLU A 27 5.57 -14.86 -32.37
CA GLU A 27 6.91 -14.84 -31.79
C GLU A 27 7.94 -14.32 -32.82
N ILE A 28 8.93 -13.55 -32.36
CA ILE A 28 10.01 -12.99 -33.18
C ILE A 28 11.29 -13.83 -33.07
N ASP A 29 11.56 -14.40 -31.89
CA ASP A 29 12.76 -15.21 -31.67
C ASP A 29 12.58 -16.60 -32.30
N PRO A 30 13.44 -17.03 -33.26
CA PRO A 30 13.27 -18.31 -33.95
C PRO A 30 13.32 -19.52 -33.01
N LYS A 31 14.06 -19.44 -31.90
CA LYS A 31 14.19 -20.55 -30.96
C LYS A 31 12.97 -20.64 -30.03
N SER A 32 12.47 -19.50 -29.55
CA SER A 32 11.19 -19.45 -28.82
C SER A 32 10.04 -19.92 -29.71
N PHE A 33 10.00 -19.53 -30.99
CA PHE A 33 9.00 -19.99 -31.96
C PHE A 33 8.97 -21.51 -32.08
N GLU A 34 10.12 -22.16 -32.34
CA GLU A 34 10.18 -23.62 -32.47
C GLU A 34 9.83 -24.33 -31.14
N ILE A 35 10.28 -23.83 -29.98
CA ILE A 35 9.92 -24.44 -28.69
C ILE A 35 8.42 -24.27 -28.40
N ALA A 36 7.83 -23.10 -28.70
CA ALA A 36 6.41 -22.84 -28.53
C ALA A 36 5.55 -23.77 -29.40
N LYS A 37 5.93 -23.97 -30.66
CA LYS A 37 5.28 -24.91 -31.59
C LYS A 37 5.38 -26.35 -31.09
N ASN A 38 6.57 -26.81 -30.71
CA ASN A 38 6.76 -28.15 -30.12
C ASN A 38 5.93 -28.34 -28.84
N ASN A 39 5.79 -27.31 -28.00
CA ASN A 39 4.94 -27.37 -26.80
C ASN A 39 3.45 -27.52 -27.13
N VAL A 40 2.96 -26.94 -28.23
CA VAL A 40 1.57 -27.11 -28.71
C VAL A 40 1.35 -28.53 -29.23
N GLU A 41 2.27 -29.04 -30.04
CA GLU A 41 2.22 -30.40 -30.60
C GLU A 41 2.26 -31.45 -29.48
N ASN A 42 3.20 -31.35 -28.55
CA ASN A 42 3.33 -32.28 -27.40
C ASN A 42 2.12 -32.26 -26.44
N ASN A 43 1.32 -31.19 -26.42
CA ASN A 43 0.09 -31.11 -25.63
C ASN A 43 -1.18 -31.51 -26.41
N LEU A 44 -1.05 -31.88 -27.69
CA LEU A 44 -2.15 -32.22 -28.60
C LEU A 44 -3.18 -31.07 -28.74
N LEU A 45 -2.70 -29.83 -28.91
CA LEU A 45 -3.52 -28.63 -28.98
C LEU A 45 -3.46 -27.89 -30.33
N THR A 46 -2.95 -28.51 -31.38
CA THR A 46 -2.79 -27.93 -32.73
C THR A 46 -4.09 -27.41 -33.35
N ASP A 47 -5.24 -28.02 -33.04
CA ASP A 47 -6.56 -27.61 -33.54
C ASP A 47 -7.08 -26.31 -32.89
N PHE A 48 -6.48 -25.93 -31.76
CA PHE A 48 -6.84 -24.76 -30.96
C PHE A 48 -5.74 -23.69 -30.94
N VAL A 49 -4.48 -24.07 -31.03
CA VAL A 49 -3.34 -23.15 -30.96
C VAL A 49 -2.55 -23.18 -32.25
N THR A 50 -2.44 -22.02 -32.89
CA THR A 50 -1.49 -21.77 -33.98
C THR A 50 -0.39 -20.84 -33.47
N VAL A 51 0.87 -21.18 -33.75
CA VAL A 51 2.02 -20.30 -33.49
C VAL A 51 2.57 -19.86 -34.83
N ILE A 52 2.82 -18.56 -35.01
CA ILE A 52 3.44 -17.99 -36.21
C ILE A 52 4.69 -17.20 -35.83
N LYS A 53 5.72 -17.27 -36.69
CA LYS A 53 6.86 -16.37 -36.61
C LYS A 53 6.49 -15.03 -37.28
N VAL A 54 6.86 -13.93 -36.66
CA VAL A 54 6.73 -12.56 -37.20
C VAL A 54 8.09 -11.83 -37.13
N GLU A 55 8.20 -10.68 -37.78
CA GLU A 55 9.39 -9.82 -37.69
C GLU A 55 9.27 -8.79 -36.55
N ALA A 56 10.36 -8.12 -36.17
CA ALA A 56 10.42 -7.31 -34.94
C ALA A 56 9.55 -6.03 -34.99
N GLU A 57 9.25 -5.56 -36.19
CA GLU A 57 8.41 -4.41 -36.50
C GLU A 57 6.91 -4.77 -36.45
N ASP A 58 6.58 -6.07 -36.55
CA ASP A 58 5.23 -6.59 -36.77
C ASP A 58 4.56 -7.01 -35.47
N ILE A 59 3.54 -6.25 -35.05
CA ILE A 59 2.84 -6.46 -33.77
C ILE A 59 1.44 -7.06 -33.97
N LEU A 60 0.55 -6.35 -34.65
CA LEU A 60 -0.81 -6.81 -34.94
C LEU A 60 -1.23 -6.52 -36.39
N SER A 61 -0.78 -5.42 -37.00
CA SER A 61 -1.29 -4.97 -38.29
C SER A 61 -0.94 -5.87 -39.49
N THR A 62 0.11 -6.69 -39.40
CA THR A 62 0.41 -7.73 -40.40
C THR A 62 -0.17 -9.10 -40.07
N VAL A 63 -0.61 -9.29 -38.81
CA VAL A 63 -1.16 -10.55 -38.27
C VAL A 63 -2.68 -10.59 -38.43
N VAL A 64 -3.34 -9.44 -38.33
CA VAL A 64 -4.79 -9.28 -38.47
C VAL A 64 -5.09 -8.88 -39.91
N GLY A 65 -5.37 -9.86 -40.76
CA GLY A 65 -5.82 -9.63 -42.14
C GLY A 65 -7.24 -9.04 -42.18
N PRO A 66 -7.66 -8.42 -43.30
CA PRO A 66 -8.88 -7.60 -43.38
C PRO A 66 -10.18 -8.34 -43.04
N ASP A 67 -10.25 -9.66 -43.30
CA ASP A 67 -11.40 -10.51 -42.98
C ASP A 67 -11.29 -11.20 -41.61
N SER A 68 -10.25 -10.88 -40.82
CA SER A 68 -10.00 -11.48 -39.51
C SER A 68 -10.84 -10.81 -38.42
N ASN A 69 -11.55 -11.61 -37.64
CA ASN A 69 -12.31 -11.13 -36.48
C ASN A 69 -11.87 -11.89 -35.23
N PHE A 70 -11.06 -11.22 -34.39
CA PHE A 70 -10.54 -11.77 -33.15
C PHE A 70 -11.30 -11.22 -31.94
N THR A 71 -11.66 -12.10 -31.01
CA THR A 71 -12.28 -11.68 -29.75
C THR A 71 -11.36 -10.80 -28.92
N PHE A 72 -10.06 -11.13 -28.85
CA PHE A 72 -9.10 -10.35 -28.06
C PHE A 72 -7.65 -10.49 -28.51
N CYS A 73 -6.83 -9.51 -28.12
CA CYS A 73 -5.37 -9.68 -28.00
C CYS A 73 -4.91 -9.52 -26.55
N MET A 74 -3.82 -10.22 -26.22
CA MET A 74 -3.07 -10.07 -24.97
C MET A 74 -1.58 -10.02 -25.26
N CYS A 75 -0.81 -9.44 -24.33
CA CYS A 75 0.64 -9.33 -24.44
C CYS A 75 1.26 -9.22 -23.04
N ASN A 76 2.41 -9.86 -22.84
CA ASN A 76 3.34 -9.56 -21.77
C ASN A 76 4.56 -8.83 -22.38
N PRO A 77 4.57 -7.49 -22.42
CA PRO A 77 5.58 -6.75 -23.16
C PRO A 77 6.96 -6.79 -22.47
N PRO A 78 8.06 -6.64 -23.23
CA PRO A 78 9.38 -6.43 -22.66
C PRO A 78 9.37 -5.20 -21.73
N PHE A 79 9.87 -5.36 -20.51
CA PHE A 79 9.69 -4.38 -19.44
C PHE A 79 10.73 -3.24 -19.44
N PHE A 80 11.93 -3.50 -19.96
CA PHE A 80 13.11 -2.66 -19.73
C PHE A 80 13.53 -1.90 -21.00
N SER A 81 14.08 -0.70 -20.84
CA SER A 81 14.57 0.09 -21.98
C SER A 81 15.98 -0.28 -22.44
N SER A 82 16.77 -0.92 -21.58
CA SER A 82 18.16 -1.31 -21.84
C SER A 82 18.64 -2.38 -20.84
N GLU A 83 19.83 -2.94 -21.08
CA GLU A 83 20.43 -3.96 -20.20
C GLU A 83 20.78 -3.40 -18.81
N GLU A 84 21.11 -2.11 -18.69
CA GLU A 84 21.44 -1.51 -17.41
C GLU A 84 20.25 -1.51 -16.44
N GLU A 85 19.01 -1.46 -16.92
CA GLU A 85 17.82 -1.55 -16.06
C GLU A 85 17.59 -2.96 -15.48
N LEU A 86 18.21 -3.99 -16.06
CA LEU A 86 18.17 -5.36 -15.51
C LEU A 86 19.00 -5.50 -14.22
N ILE A 87 19.95 -4.59 -13.99
CA ILE A 87 20.87 -4.61 -12.85
C ILE A 87 20.19 -3.93 -11.65
N PRO A 88 19.79 -4.65 -10.57
CA PRO A 88 19.05 -4.05 -9.47
C PRO A 88 19.77 -2.87 -8.78
N GLU A 89 21.10 -2.90 -8.80
CA GLU A 89 22.01 -1.91 -8.21
C GLU A 89 22.02 -0.56 -8.95
N THR A 90 21.71 -0.50 -10.26
CA THR A 90 21.67 0.77 -11.03
C THR A 90 20.35 1.52 -10.81
N VAL A 91 19.25 0.78 -10.64
CA VAL A 91 17.89 1.34 -10.52
C VAL A 91 17.48 1.57 -9.05
N SER A 92 18.17 0.96 -8.08
CA SER A 92 17.80 1.08 -6.67
C SER A 92 18.32 2.35 -6.01
N ARG A 93 17.39 3.12 -5.41
CA ARG A 93 17.71 4.26 -4.53
C ARG A 93 18.34 3.87 -3.18
N SER A 94 18.56 2.59 -2.92
CA SER A 94 19.21 2.11 -1.69
C SER A 94 20.15 0.95 -2.01
N PRO A 95 21.44 1.02 -1.63
CA PRO A 95 22.39 -0.07 -1.86
C PRO A 95 22.03 -1.34 -1.07
N ASN A 96 21.22 -1.21 -0.01
CA ASN A 96 20.79 -2.31 0.85
C ASN A 96 19.50 -2.98 0.39
N ARG A 97 19.01 -2.71 -0.83
CA ARG A 97 17.81 -3.37 -1.36
C ARG A 97 18.12 -4.85 -1.63
N PRO A 98 17.43 -5.81 -1.00
CA PRO A 98 17.66 -7.22 -1.26
C PRO A 98 17.31 -7.55 -2.72
N ARG A 99 18.17 -8.37 -3.36
CA ARG A 99 17.98 -8.81 -4.75
C ARG A 99 16.63 -9.55 -4.92
N PRO A 100 16.03 -9.52 -6.13
CA PRO A 100 14.86 -10.34 -6.43
C PRO A 100 15.12 -11.82 -6.13
N ARG A 101 14.13 -12.51 -5.55
CA ARG A 101 14.22 -13.96 -5.26
C ARG A 101 14.09 -14.84 -6.49
N ASN A 102 13.68 -14.26 -7.63
CA ASN A 102 13.44 -14.97 -8.87
C ASN A 102 14.61 -14.69 -9.82
N ALA A 103 15.12 -15.73 -10.48
CA ALA A 103 16.05 -15.55 -11.59
C ALA A 103 15.31 -14.92 -12.79
N SER A 104 15.96 -13.98 -13.49
CA SER A 104 15.52 -13.57 -14.82
C SER A 104 16.11 -14.54 -15.83
N THR A 105 15.25 -15.31 -16.50
CA THR A 105 15.65 -16.32 -17.49
C THR A 105 15.10 -16.03 -18.89
N GLY A 106 14.47 -14.87 -19.09
CA GLY A 106 13.97 -14.46 -20.40
C GLY A 106 15.11 -14.09 -21.34
N SER A 107 14.87 -14.19 -22.65
CA SER A 107 15.81 -13.70 -23.66
C SER A 107 15.94 -12.16 -23.60
N PRO A 108 16.99 -11.56 -24.19
CA PRO A 108 17.08 -10.11 -24.33
C PRO A 108 15.86 -9.51 -25.04
N SER A 109 15.31 -10.20 -26.05
CA SER A 109 14.09 -9.78 -26.78
C SER A 109 12.80 -9.89 -25.97
N GLU A 110 12.70 -10.83 -25.02
CA GLU A 110 11.57 -10.92 -24.08
C GLU A 110 11.65 -9.87 -22.94
N LEU A 111 12.84 -9.31 -22.68
CA LEU A 111 13.09 -8.42 -21.55
C LEU A 111 13.21 -6.94 -21.93
N ILE A 112 13.84 -6.64 -23.07
CA ILE A 112 14.28 -5.29 -23.45
C ILE A 112 13.62 -4.85 -24.76
N SER A 113 13.17 -3.59 -24.81
CA SER A 113 12.77 -2.93 -26.05
C SER A 113 13.12 -1.44 -25.98
N PRO A 114 13.51 -0.77 -27.09
CA PRO A 114 13.78 0.66 -27.08
C PRO A 114 12.61 1.48 -26.50
N GLY A 115 12.87 2.21 -25.41
CA GLY A 115 11.84 2.96 -24.66
C GLY A 115 11.00 2.14 -23.66
N GLY A 116 11.33 0.87 -23.47
CA GLY A 116 10.73 -0.06 -22.51
C GLY A 116 9.25 -0.35 -22.75
N GLU A 117 8.56 -0.87 -21.72
CA GLU A 117 7.15 -1.28 -21.83
C GLU A 117 6.24 -0.16 -22.35
N CYS A 118 6.52 1.11 -22.01
CA CYS A 118 5.67 2.23 -22.42
C CYS A 118 5.72 2.46 -23.93
N ALA A 119 6.91 2.42 -24.54
CA ALA A 119 7.05 2.57 -25.98
C ALA A 119 6.47 1.35 -26.73
N PHE A 120 6.70 0.14 -26.22
CA PHE A 120 6.13 -1.08 -26.80
C PHE A 120 4.59 -1.07 -26.76
N ILE A 121 4.00 -0.70 -25.62
CA ILE A 121 2.53 -0.58 -25.48
C ILE A 121 1.99 0.53 -26.39
N ARG A 122 2.72 1.63 -26.61
CA ARG A 122 2.30 2.67 -27.57
C ARG A 122 2.15 2.11 -28.99
N LYS A 123 3.09 1.28 -29.46
CA LYS A 123 2.97 0.62 -30.78
C LYS A 123 1.72 -0.28 -30.87
N ILE A 124 1.37 -1.02 -29.79
CA ILE A 124 0.12 -1.80 -29.74
C ILE A 124 -1.11 -0.89 -29.82
N ILE A 125 -1.07 0.29 -29.19
CA ILE A 125 -2.14 1.30 -29.28
C ILE A 125 -2.24 1.83 -30.71
N ASP A 126 -1.12 2.17 -31.36
CA ASP A 126 -1.06 2.65 -32.75
C ASP A 126 -1.71 1.63 -33.71
N ASP A 127 -1.33 0.35 -33.61
CA ASP A 127 -1.92 -0.74 -34.39
C ASP A 127 -3.41 -0.94 -34.07
N SER A 128 -3.80 -0.91 -32.78
CA SER A 128 -5.20 -1.01 -32.38
C SER A 128 -6.06 0.12 -32.96
N ASN A 129 -5.49 1.32 -33.07
CA ASN A 129 -6.16 2.48 -33.63
C ASN A 129 -6.41 2.34 -35.14
N ARG A 130 -5.61 1.54 -35.85
CA ARG A 130 -5.80 1.18 -37.26
C ARG A 130 -6.78 0.02 -37.42
N LEU A 131 -6.65 -1.01 -36.58
CA LEU A 131 -7.45 -2.24 -36.65
C LEU A 131 -8.88 -2.09 -36.09
N LYS A 132 -9.10 -1.15 -35.16
CA LYS A 132 -10.38 -0.82 -34.54
C LYS A 132 -11.10 -2.06 -34.01
N CYS A 133 -12.19 -2.48 -34.63
CA CYS A 133 -13.05 -3.57 -34.18
C CYS A 133 -12.67 -4.96 -34.74
N GLN A 134 -11.63 -5.07 -35.59
CA GLN A 134 -11.10 -6.37 -36.05
C GLN A 134 -10.55 -7.22 -34.89
N VAL A 135 -10.12 -6.56 -33.80
CA VAL A 135 -9.95 -7.19 -32.48
C VAL A 135 -10.90 -6.52 -31.51
N ARG A 136 -11.84 -7.27 -30.91
CA ARG A 136 -12.94 -6.67 -30.13
C ARG A 136 -12.46 -5.99 -28.85
N PHE A 137 -11.47 -6.56 -28.14
CA PHE A 137 -10.76 -5.84 -27.08
C PHE A 137 -9.26 -6.16 -27.04
N TYR A 138 -8.47 -5.13 -26.79
CA TYR A 138 -7.02 -5.18 -26.70
C TYR A 138 -6.63 -5.18 -25.24
N SER A 139 -5.58 -5.91 -24.86
CA SER A 139 -5.07 -5.94 -23.50
C SER A 139 -3.58 -6.14 -23.42
N VAL A 140 -2.95 -5.57 -22.40
CA VAL A 140 -1.52 -5.75 -22.09
C VAL A 140 -1.33 -5.90 -20.59
N MET A 141 -0.39 -6.77 -20.20
CA MET A 141 0.16 -6.75 -18.84
C MET A 141 1.17 -5.62 -18.72
N VAL A 142 1.27 -5.02 -17.53
CA VAL A 142 2.15 -3.89 -17.24
C VAL A 142 3.03 -4.23 -16.05
N GLY A 143 4.33 -4.10 -16.24
CA GLY A 143 5.41 -4.43 -15.30
C GLY A 143 5.49 -3.43 -14.15
N HIS A 144 5.46 -2.13 -14.45
CA HIS A 144 5.62 -1.07 -13.45
C HIS A 144 4.36 -0.20 -13.26
N LYS A 145 4.06 0.11 -11.99
CA LYS A 145 2.92 0.98 -11.63
C LYS A 145 2.98 2.37 -12.27
N LYS A 146 4.18 2.93 -12.49
CA LYS A 146 4.39 4.23 -13.14
C LYS A 146 3.79 4.27 -14.55
N SER A 147 3.91 3.15 -15.26
CA SER A 147 3.58 2.99 -16.69
C SER A 147 2.08 3.04 -16.95
N ILE A 148 1.24 2.62 -15.98
CA ILE A 148 -0.23 2.69 -16.10
C ILE A 148 -0.74 4.10 -16.39
N ASN A 149 -0.17 5.13 -15.74
CA ASN A 149 -0.60 6.51 -15.98
C ASN A 149 -0.15 7.01 -17.36
N ILE A 150 1.07 6.65 -17.78
CA ILE A 150 1.63 7.01 -19.09
C ILE A 150 0.78 6.39 -20.21
N VAL A 151 0.46 5.10 -20.11
CA VAL A 151 -0.38 4.39 -21.08
C VAL A 151 -1.81 4.94 -21.11
N LYS A 152 -2.37 5.38 -19.97
CA LYS A 152 -3.69 6.05 -19.95
C LYS A 152 -3.69 7.38 -20.71
N GLU A 153 -2.63 8.18 -20.61
CA GLU A 153 -2.52 9.41 -21.41
C GLU A 153 -2.34 9.10 -22.91
N TYR A 154 -1.60 8.04 -23.28
CA TYR A 154 -1.55 7.60 -24.69
C TYR A 154 -2.94 7.17 -25.22
N LEU A 155 -3.68 6.33 -24.48
CA LEU A 155 -5.04 5.94 -24.89
C LEU A 155 -5.96 7.17 -25.10
N LYS A 156 -5.83 8.18 -24.24
CA LYS A 156 -6.56 9.45 -24.33
C LYS A 156 -6.12 10.32 -25.52
N GLU A 157 -4.84 10.34 -25.86
CA GLU A 157 -4.30 10.99 -27.07
C GLU A 157 -4.96 10.43 -28.34
N PHE A 158 -5.14 9.10 -28.40
CA PHE A 158 -5.87 8.40 -29.46
C PHE A 158 -7.40 8.42 -29.31
N GLN A 159 -7.94 9.21 -28.37
CA GLN A 159 -9.38 9.35 -28.09
C GLN A 159 -10.08 8.04 -27.68
N ILE A 160 -9.33 7.08 -27.14
CA ILE A 160 -9.82 5.77 -26.68
C ILE A 160 -10.34 5.92 -25.25
N THR A 161 -11.66 5.99 -25.09
CA THR A 161 -12.33 6.25 -23.81
C THR A 161 -12.81 4.99 -23.08
N ASN A 162 -13.07 3.91 -23.81
CA ASN A 162 -13.49 2.62 -23.27
C ASN A 162 -12.27 1.83 -22.78
N VAL A 163 -11.87 2.07 -21.52
CA VAL A 163 -10.63 1.54 -20.92
C VAL A 163 -10.94 0.95 -19.55
N GLY A 164 -10.38 -0.23 -19.24
CA GLY A 164 -10.44 -0.86 -17.93
C GLY A 164 -9.06 -1.29 -17.44
N THR A 165 -8.80 -1.15 -16.14
CA THR A 165 -7.56 -1.61 -15.50
C THR A 165 -7.77 -2.68 -14.44
N SER A 166 -6.74 -3.49 -14.19
CA SER A 166 -6.71 -4.55 -13.19
C SER A 166 -5.35 -4.60 -12.49
N MET A 167 -5.28 -5.33 -11.38
CA MET A 167 -4.04 -5.60 -10.64
C MET A 167 -3.95 -7.09 -10.33
N PHE A 168 -2.78 -7.67 -10.58
CA PHE A 168 -2.48 -9.08 -10.35
C PHE A 168 -1.42 -9.16 -9.25
N CYS A 169 -1.74 -9.82 -8.14
CA CYS A 169 -0.84 -9.97 -6.99
C CYS A 169 -0.56 -11.46 -6.72
N GLN A 170 0.68 -11.89 -6.97
CA GLN A 170 1.14 -13.25 -6.68
C GLN A 170 2.34 -13.19 -5.73
N GLY A 171 2.13 -13.58 -4.47
CA GLY A 171 3.12 -13.43 -3.40
C GLY A 171 3.51 -11.96 -3.18
N HIS A 172 4.78 -11.64 -3.45
CA HIS A 172 5.36 -10.29 -3.43
C HIS A 172 5.35 -9.61 -4.81
N THR A 173 5.17 -10.35 -5.90
CA THR A 173 5.17 -9.80 -7.25
C THR A 173 3.79 -9.21 -7.56
N THR A 174 3.78 -7.94 -7.91
CA THR A 174 2.59 -7.26 -8.42
C THR A 174 2.80 -6.90 -9.89
N ARG A 175 1.75 -7.08 -10.67
CA ARG A 175 1.61 -6.63 -12.05
C ARG A 175 0.27 -5.91 -12.19
N TRP A 176 0.12 -5.16 -13.28
CA TRP A 176 -1.14 -4.54 -13.63
C TRP A 176 -1.59 -5.04 -15.00
N GLY A 177 -2.88 -4.90 -15.29
CA GLY A 177 -3.41 -5.09 -16.62
C GLY A 177 -4.13 -3.83 -17.07
N ILE A 178 -4.01 -3.48 -18.34
CA ILE A 178 -4.84 -2.44 -18.96
C ILE A 178 -5.42 -3.01 -20.25
N ALA A 179 -6.70 -2.76 -20.46
CA ALA A 179 -7.45 -3.20 -21.62
C ALA A 179 -8.28 -2.04 -22.18
N TRP A 180 -8.49 -2.04 -23.49
CA TRP A 180 -9.31 -1.05 -24.20
C TRP A 180 -10.07 -1.70 -25.35
N SER A 181 -11.11 -1.02 -25.84
CA SER A 181 -11.96 -1.53 -26.92
C SER A 181 -12.55 -0.39 -27.76
N PHE A 182 -12.72 -0.64 -29.06
CA PHE A 182 -13.47 0.23 -29.97
C PHE A 182 -14.91 -0.26 -30.19
N ASP A 183 -15.27 -1.44 -29.69
CA ASP A 183 -16.61 -2.04 -29.80
C ASP A 183 -17.57 -1.35 -28.80
N PRO A 184 -18.59 -0.60 -29.26
CA PRO A 184 -19.54 0.07 -28.36
C PRO A 184 -20.40 -0.89 -27.53
N GLY A 185 -20.49 -2.16 -27.93
CA GLY A 185 -21.17 -3.23 -27.20
C GLY A 185 -20.37 -3.77 -26.01
N ILE A 186 -19.07 -3.47 -25.94
CA ILE A 186 -18.22 -3.83 -24.79
C ILE A 186 -18.11 -2.62 -23.86
N LYS A 187 -18.41 -2.80 -22.57
CA LYS A 187 -18.17 -1.78 -21.53
C LYS A 187 -17.09 -2.28 -20.58
N LEU A 188 -15.87 -1.78 -20.75
CA LEU A 188 -14.78 -2.07 -19.85
C LEU A 188 -14.94 -1.25 -18.57
N THR A 189 -14.64 -1.88 -17.43
CA THR A 189 -14.63 -1.24 -16.11
C THR A 189 -13.38 -1.68 -15.36
N ASP A 190 -12.91 -0.85 -14.43
CA ASP A 190 -11.80 -1.24 -13.55
C ASP A 190 -12.18 -2.47 -12.71
N SER A 191 -11.34 -3.51 -12.76
CA SER A 191 -11.59 -4.77 -12.06
C SER A 191 -11.62 -4.58 -10.55
N THR A 192 -12.79 -4.82 -9.95
CA THR A 192 -13.02 -4.73 -8.50
C THR A 192 -12.30 -5.82 -7.71
N SER A 193 -11.79 -6.87 -8.37
CA SER A 193 -10.99 -7.92 -7.71
C SER A 193 -9.70 -7.37 -7.08
N ALA A 194 -9.14 -6.30 -7.68
CA ALA A 194 -8.06 -5.52 -7.09
C ALA A 194 -8.49 -4.73 -5.84
N LYS A 195 -9.75 -4.28 -5.74
CA LYS A 195 -10.28 -3.65 -4.53
C LYS A 195 -10.48 -4.68 -3.43
N MET A 196 -11.09 -5.84 -3.72
CA MET A 196 -11.28 -6.91 -2.72
C MET A 196 -9.95 -7.46 -2.16
N THR A 197 -8.89 -7.53 -2.96
CA THR A 197 -7.57 -7.98 -2.48
C THR A 197 -6.71 -6.87 -1.87
N SER A 198 -6.77 -5.62 -2.35
CA SER A 198 -6.05 -4.49 -1.73
C SER A 198 -6.67 -4.02 -0.41
N LEU A 199 -8.00 -4.13 -0.25
CA LEU A 199 -8.68 -3.94 1.04
C LEU A 199 -8.20 -4.98 2.06
N LYS A 200 -8.08 -6.26 1.65
CA LYS A 200 -7.57 -7.33 2.53
C LYS A 200 -6.07 -7.25 2.85
N LYS A 201 -5.24 -6.64 1.99
CA LYS A 201 -3.77 -6.58 2.20
C LYS A 201 -3.25 -5.30 2.87
N ASN A 202 -4.06 -4.25 3.06
CA ASN A 202 -3.60 -3.01 3.69
C ASN A 202 -4.15 -2.71 5.09
N ASN A 203 -5.28 -3.29 5.50
CA ASN A 203 -5.85 -3.13 6.84
C ASN A 203 -5.99 -4.47 7.58
N THR A 204 -4.97 -5.34 7.54
CA THR A 204 -4.82 -6.33 8.61
C THR A 204 -4.53 -5.57 9.90
N PRO A 205 -5.41 -5.58 10.91
CA PRO A 205 -5.08 -4.95 12.18
C PRO A 205 -3.88 -5.67 12.77
N PHE A 206 -3.02 -4.94 13.45
CA PHE A 206 -2.18 -5.60 14.45
C PHE A 206 -3.13 -6.10 15.53
N SER A 207 -3.03 -7.37 15.94
CA SER A 207 -3.96 -7.95 16.91
C SER A 207 -3.27 -8.79 17.97
N PHE A 208 -3.88 -8.83 19.15
CA PHE A 208 -3.59 -9.82 20.18
C PHE A 208 -4.85 -10.19 20.94
N THR A 209 -4.80 -11.33 21.63
CA THR A 209 -5.87 -11.83 22.48
C THR A 209 -5.38 -12.00 23.90
N ILE A 210 -6.29 -11.84 24.88
CA ILE A 210 -6.03 -12.07 26.31
C ILE A 210 -7.24 -12.79 26.92
N PRO A 211 -7.05 -13.88 27.70
CA PRO A 211 -8.14 -14.51 28.44
C PRO A 211 -8.81 -13.51 29.39
N ALA A 212 -10.14 -13.51 29.46
CA ALA A 212 -10.86 -12.55 30.28
C ALA A 212 -10.75 -12.88 31.78
N ALA A 213 -10.08 -12.01 32.51
CA ALA A 213 -9.99 -12.03 33.98
C ALA A 213 -10.91 -11.00 34.66
N THR A 214 -11.56 -10.13 33.89
CA THR A 214 -12.40 -9.00 34.37
C THR A 214 -13.60 -8.78 33.44
N SER A 215 -14.55 -7.93 33.83
CA SER A 215 -15.65 -7.51 32.96
C SER A 215 -15.16 -6.65 31.78
N PHE A 216 -15.95 -6.60 30.70
CA PHE A 216 -15.61 -5.81 29.50
C PHE A 216 -15.39 -4.32 29.83
N ASP A 217 -16.22 -3.73 30.68
CA ASP A 217 -16.08 -2.32 31.08
C ASP A 217 -14.76 -2.07 31.84
N ASN A 218 -14.42 -2.94 32.80
CA ASN A 218 -13.16 -2.82 33.56
C ASN A 218 -11.94 -2.98 32.64
N PHE A 219 -11.99 -3.93 31.71
CA PHE A 219 -10.94 -4.11 30.71
C PHE A 219 -10.81 -2.90 29.77
N LEU A 220 -11.94 -2.36 29.29
CA LEU A 220 -11.96 -1.18 28.42
C LEU A 220 -11.42 0.07 29.13
N GLN A 221 -11.73 0.26 30.43
CA GLN A 221 -11.15 1.33 31.22
C GLN A 221 -9.65 1.13 31.46
N ASN A 222 -9.18 -0.10 31.70
CA ASN A 222 -7.75 -0.39 31.79
C ASN A 222 -7.00 -0.04 30.49
N ILE A 223 -7.56 -0.38 29.32
CA ILE A 223 -7.00 0.02 28.01
C ILE A 223 -6.93 1.55 27.88
N LYS A 224 -8.00 2.27 28.23
CA LYS A 224 -8.03 3.74 28.21
C LYS A 224 -7.00 4.37 29.15
N ASN A 225 -6.80 3.79 30.33
CA ASN A 225 -5.81 4.24 31.31
C ASN A 225 -4.37 3.99 30.81
N ILE A 226 -4.09 2.84 30.21
CA ILE A 226 -2.75 2.52 29.66
C ILE A 226 -2.39 3.49 28.53
N LEU A 227 -3.33 3.79 27.63
CA LEU A 227 -3.15 4.72 26.51
C LEU A 227 -3.00 6.18 26.97
N SER A 228 -3.88 6.64 27.86
CA SER A 228 -3.80 7.99 28.45
C SER A 228 -2.48 8.18 29.23
N GLY A 229 -2.01 7.15 29.93
CA GLY A 229 -0.71 7.14 30.62
C GLY A 229 0.52 7.23 29.71
N ILE A 230 0.33 7.04 28.39
CA ILE A 230 1.33 7.33 27.35
C ILE A 230 0.91 8.51 26.45
N GLN A 231 0.06 9.42 26.95
CA GLN A 231 -0.35 10.65 26.25
C GLN A 231 -0.98 10.40 24.86
N ILE A 232 -1.56 9.22 24.64
CA ILE A 232 -2.38 8.96 23.45
C ILE A 232 -3.78 9.48 23.72
N LYS A 233 -4.23 10.42 22.88
CA LYS A 233 -5.60 10.96 22.89
C LYS A 233 -6.54 9.86 22.41
N ILE A 234 -7.69 9.74 23.05
CA ILE A 234 -8.69 8.71 22.76
C ILE A 234 -10.03 9.39 22.50
N VAL A 235 -10.65 9.11 21.36
CA VAL A 235 -12.03 9.50 21.07
C VAL A 235 -12.84 8.22 20.91
N VAL A 236 -13.80 7.98 21.80
CA VAL A 236 -14.72 6.84 21.67
C VAL A 236 -15.69 7.14 20.55
N ILE A 237 -15.70 6.30 19.50
CA ILE A 237 -16.60 6.44 18.36
C ILE A 237 -17.92 5.73 18.67
N GLU A 238 -17.82 4.48 19.12
CA GLU A 238 -18.98 3.63 19.40
C GLU A 238 -18.66 2.61 20.51
N THR A 239 -19.68 2.25 21.28
CA THR A 239 -19.62 1.21 22.31
C THR A 239 -20.93 0.44 22.34
N HIS A 240 -20.83 -0.88 22.26
CA HIS A 240 -21.90 -1.85 22.47
C HIS A 240 -21.58 -2.72 23.70
N LYS A 241 -22.46 -3.65 24.05
CA LYS A 241 -22.35 -4.52 25.25
C LYS A 241 -21.01 -5.25 25.40
N GLU A 242 -20.39 -5.66 24.29
CA GLU A 242 -19.17 -6.47 24.27
C GLU A 242 -18.12 -5.95 23.28
N SER A 243 -18.28 -4.73 22.76
CA SER A 243 -17.31 -4.15 21.81
C SER A 243 -17.27 -2.63 21.88
N SER A 244 -16.10 -2.04 21.61
CA SER A 244 -15.91 -0.60 21.52
C SER A 244 -14.88 -0.25 20.47
N VAL A 245 -15.19 0.78 19.68
CA VAL A 245 -14.31 1.36 18.66
C VAL A 245 -13.87 2.74 19.12
N MET A 246 -12.57 2.97 19.10
CA MET A 246 -11.94 4.21 19.55
C MET A 246 -10.95 4.72 18.49
N GLU A 247 -10.98 6.01 18.17
CA GLU A 247 -9.85 6.67 17.53
C GLU A 247 -8.75 6.90 18.56
N VAL A 248 -7.50 6.57 18.19
CA VAL A 248 -6.30 6.78 19.00
C VAL A 248 -5.31 7.66 18.25
N THR A 249 -4.98 8.81 18.83
CA THR A 249 -4.11 9.81 18.21
C THR A 249 -2.93 10.15 19.12
N ALA A 250 -1.72 10.05 18.58
CA ALA A 250 -0.47 10.31 19.30
C ALA A 250 0.37 11.36 18.55
N ASP A 251 0.73 12.44 19.23
CA ASP A 251 1.56 13.50 18.65
C ASP A 251 3.07 13.19 18.72
N ALA A 252 3.50 12.31 19.63
CA ALA A 252 4.90 11.95 19.88
C ALA A 252 5.08 10.50 20.37
N ASN A 253 6.32 9.98 20.31
CA ASN A 253 6.64 8.62 20.78
C ASN A 253 6.91 8.59 22.29
N THR A 254 5.96 8.05 23.03
CA THR A 254 5.88 8.01 24.49
C THR A 254 5.92 6.58 25.07
N TRP A 255 5.62 5.58 24.24
CA TRP A 255 5.66 4.15 24.57
C TRP A 255 7.09 3.58 24.52
N SER A 256 7.96 4.11 23.67
CA SER A 256 9.36 3.65 23.56
C SER A 256 10.24 4.15 24.71
N ASN A 257 11.30 3.39 25.00
CA ASN A 257 12.38 3.75 25.95
C ASN A 257 11.95 4.05 27.40
N GLN A 258 10.74 3.66 27.83
CA GLN A 258 10.25 3.96 29.18
C GLN A 258 11.14 3.45 30.31
N ARG A 259 11.80 2.28 30.17
CA ARG A 259 12.76 1.78 31.16
C ARG A 259 14.00 2.69 31.29
N ARG A 260 14.46 3.29 30.19
CA ARG A 260 15.55 4.28 30.17
C ARG A 260 15.09 5.61 30.78
N LYS A 261 13.91 6.12 30.40
CA LYS A 261 13.31 7.33 30.99
C LYS A 261 13.07 7.19 32.51
N ARG A 262 12.54 6.05 32.98
CA ARG A 262 12.35 5.79 34.42
C ARG A 262 13.67 5.75 35.18
N ARG A 263 14.72 5.10 34.65
CA ARG A 263 16.07 5.11 35.26
C ARG A 263 16.65 6.53 35.31
N LEU A 264 16.48 7.32 34.24
CA LEU A 264 16.94 8.71 34.20
C LEU A 264 16.19 9.58 35.21
N ASN A 265 14.85 9.45 35.30
CA ASN A 265 14.05 10.18 36.29
C ASN A 265 14.37 9.75 37.73
N GLN A 266 14.62 8.46 38.00
CA GLN A 266 15.10 8.02 39.32
C GLN A 266 16.50 8.56 39.65
N GLN A 267 17.38 8.73 38.65
CA GLN A 267 18.68 9.38 38.83
C GLN A 267 18.57 10.90 39.02
N LEU A 268 17.57 11.55 38.42
CA LEU A 268 17.28 12.97 38.61
C LEU A 268 16.64 13.22 39.97
N LEU A 269 15.59 12.50 40.34
CA LEU A 269 14.95 12.57 41.68
C LEU A 269 15.97 12.34 42.80
N ARG A 270 16.88 11.35 42.66
CA ARG A 270 17.98 11.15 43.62
C ARG A 270 18.99 12.30 43.66
N LYS A 271 19.17 13.06 42.57
CA LYS A 271 20.03 14.25 42.57
C LYS A 271 19.33 15.45 43.22
N ASP A 272 18.02 15.57 43.01
CA ASP A 272 17.21 16.62 43.61
C ASP A 272 17.09 16.40 45.14
N GLU A 273 16.92 15.15 45.60
CA GLU A 273 16.96 14.76 47.03
C GLU A 273 18.32 15.09 47.70
N ILE A 274 19.43 14.99 46.96
CA ILE A 274 20.79 15.34 47.46
C ILE A 274 21.03 16.86 47.45
N SER A 275 20.12 17.67 46.88
CA SER A 275 20.30 19.12 46.70
C SER A 275 19.63 20.00 47.76
N LEU A 276 19.14 19.41 48.86
CA LEU A 276 18.73 20.13 50.07
C LEU A 276 19.94 20.35 50.98
N PRO A 277 20.40 21.60 51.23
CA PRO A 277 21.55 21.85 52.08
C PRO A 277 21.16 21.80 53.57
N GLU A 278 21.70 20.83 54.30
CA GLU A 278 21.78 20.94 55.77
C GLU A 278 22.79 22.04 56.14
N ILE A 279 22.29 23.10 56.78
CA ILE A 279 23.11 24.21 57.27
C ILE A 279 23.53 23.91 58.70
N THR A 280 24.71 23.30 58.87
CA THR A 280 25.59 23.50 60.03
C THR A 280 27.02 23.34 59.54
N GLY A 281 27.79 24.43 59.56
CA GLY A 281 29.19 24.37 59.12
C GLY A 281 30.12 23.88 60.24
N ASP A 282 31.32 23.46 59.86
CA ASP A 282 32.50 24.00 60.52
C ASP A 282 33.73 24.04 59.59
N HIS A 283 34.72 24.76 60.09
CA HIS A 283 35.93 25.31 59.51
C HIS A 283 36.99 24.38 58.84
N ASN A 284 37.71 25.00 57.88
CA ASN A 284 39.18 24.97 57.64
C ASN A 284 39.84 24.15 56.50
N GLU A 285 40.62 24.94 55.71
CA GLU A 285 41.97 24.70 55.15
C GLU A 285 42.22 23.44 54.27
N ALA A 286 42.30 23.54 52.93
CA ALA A 286 43.30 24.20 52.07
C ALA A 286 44.56 23.36 51.75
N MET A 287 44.69 22.90 50.49
CA MET A 287 45.89 23.14 49.67
C MET A 287 45.70 22.80 48.17
N ASN A 288 46.36 23.60 47.33
CA ASN A 288 46.38 23.60 45.85
C ASN A 288 46.78 22.24 45.22
N ASN A 289 46.30 21.87 44.01
CA ASN A 289 46.85 22.42 42.77
C ASN A 289 46.02 22.17 41.48
N HIS A 290 46.19 23.10 40.53
CA HIS A 290 46.02 23.07 39.06
C HIS A 290 46.05 21.66 38.39
N THR A 291 45.39 21.35 37.25
CA THR A 291 44.77 22.14 36.15
C THR A 291 43.81 21.17 35.37
N THR A 292 42.89 21.52 34.45
CA THR A 292 42.53 22.75 33.70
C THR A 292 41.01 22.75 33.39
N LYS A 293 40.45 23.88 32.90
CA LYS A 293 39.13 23.95 32.24
C LYS A 293 39.24 24.00 30.72
N ARG A 294 38.20 23.57 30.00
CA ARG A 294 37.60 24.41 28.95
C ARG A 294 36.08 24.17 28.84
N GLU A 295 35.34 25.27 28.90
CA GLU A 295 33.88 25.34 28.78
C GLU A 295 33.51 25.70 27.33
N GLU A 296 32.38 25.23 26.82
CA GLU A 296 31.66 25.90 25.73
C GLU A 296 30.16 26.05 26.05
N LYS A 297 29.60 27.19 25.66
CA LYS A 297 28.32 27.72 26.15
C LYS A 297 27.16 27.49 25.18
N LYS A 298 25.95 27.41 25.73
CA LYS A 298 24.68 27.58 25.01
C LYS A 298 24.56 29.00 24.45
N THR A 299 23.85 29.14 23.34
CA THR A 299 23.13 30.38 22.98
C THR A 299 21.68 30.06 22.63
N PHE A 300 20.80 31.00 22.95
CA PHE A 300 19.35 30.98 22.76
C PHE A 300 19.00 32.22 21.92
N VAL A 301 18.09 32.11 20.96
CA VAL A 301 17.51 33.28 20.25
C VAL A 301 16.01 33.06 20.13
N ASN A 302 15.23 34.13 20.31
CA ASN A 302 13.78 34.11 20.46
C ASN A 302 13.17 35.39 19.82
N CYS A 303 12.10 35.26 19.03
CA CYS A 303 11.14 36.27 18.53
C CYS A 303 10.18 35.54 17.54
N PHE A 304 8.88 35.82 17.40
CA PHE A 304 8.11 37.08 17.49
C PHE A 304 6.70 36.88 18.10
N ASN A 305 6.06 38.00 18.53
CA ASN A 305 4.63 38.12 18.90
C ASN A 305 3.76 38.54 17.69
N VAL A 306 2.46 38.14 17.66
CA VAL A 306 1.29 38.95 17.21
C VAL A 306 0.03 38.50 18.02
N GLN A 307 -1.01 39.33 18.07
CA GLN A 307 -2.11 39.38 19.06
C GLN A 307 -3.40 38.56 18.72
N HIS A 308 -4.35 38.58 19.66
CA HIS A 308 -5.72 38.02 19.61
C HIS A 308 -6.68 38.76 18.64
N ASP A 309 -7.75 38.07 18.20
CA ASP A 309 -9.15 38.58 18.29
C ASP A 309 -10.21 37.47 18.05
N ASP A 310 -11.44 37.72 18.51
CA ASP A 310 -12.58 36.77 18.57
C ASP A 310 -13.42 36.68 17.27
N ASN A 311 -13.95 35.49 16.93
CA ASN A 311 -15.41 35.24 16.97
C ASN A 311 -15.88 33.81 16.61
N SER A 312 -17.18 33.57 16.80
CA SER A 312 -17.84 32.28 16.97
C SER A 312 -18.63 31.73 15.75
N ASN A 313 -19.14 30.50 15.90
CA ASN A 313 -20.18 29.81 15.13
C ASN A 313 -19.83 29.13 13.78
N GLN A 314 -19.69 27.79 13.82
CA GLN A 314 -20.46 26.85 12.98
C GLN A 314 -20.27 25.38 13.44
N VAL A 315 -21.20 24.85 14.26
CA VAL A 315 -21.21 23.44 14.72
C VAL A 315 -22.44 22.65 14.21
N ASN A 316 -23.45 23.32 13.64
CA ASN A 316 -24.80 22.74 13.49
C ASN A 316 -25.11 22.01 12.17
N THR A 317 -24.18 21.89 11.22
CA THR A 317 -24.50 21.32 9.88
C THR A 317 -24.23 19.80 9.76
N VAL A 318 -23.49 19.18 10.70
CA VAL A 318 -23.14 17.75 10.64
C VAL A 318 -24.21 16.84 11.26
N ILE A 319 -24.87 17.30 12.33
CA ILE A 319 -25.77 16.47 13.16
C ILE A 319 -27.07 16.10 12.42
N HIS A 320 -27.55 16.94 11.50
CA HIS A 320 -28.80 16.68 10.76
C HIS A 320 -28.67 15.63 9.65
N SER A 321 -27.46 15.42 9.12
CA SER A 321 -27.13 14.43 8.10
C SER A 321 -27.10 13.00 8.65
N LEU A 322 -26.65 12.84 9.90
CA LEU A 322 -26.52 11.56 10.58
C LEU A 322 -27.87 10.92 10.96
N LYS A 323 -28.86 11.73 11.35
CA LYS A 323 -30.16 11.23 11.83
C LYS A 323 -31.06 10.58 10.77
N ARG A 324 -30.75 10.69 9.47
CA ARG A 324 -31.65 10.23 8.38
C ARG A 324 -31.29 8.86 7.77
N SER A 325 -30.24 8.19 8.23
CA SER A 325 -29.75 6.92 7.64
C SER A 325 -30.20 5.63 8.34
N PHE A 326 -30.95 5.70 9.45
CA PHE A 326 -31.38 4.51 10.20
C PHE A 326 -32.87 4.18 10.01
N LYS A 327 -33.21 3.72 8.80
CA LYS A 327 -34.30 2.78 8.53
C LYS A 327 -33.95 1.93 7.33
N ASN A 328 -33.23 0.83 7.59
CA ASN A 328 -33.36 -0.50 6.98
C ASN A 328 -32.12 -1.31 7.34
N GLU A 329 -32.33 -2.47 7.96
CA GLU A 329 -31.28 -3.45 8.19
C GLU A 329 -30.96 -4.18 6.86
N ASN A 330 -29.73 -4.66 6.71
CA ASN A 330 -29.16 -5.32 5.53
C ASN A 330 -28.60 -4.41 4.40
N GLU A 331 -27.52 -3.67 4.68
CA GLU A 331 -26.55 -3.29 3.63
C GLU A 331 -25.08 -3.58 4.03
N PRO A 332 -24.18 -3.87 3.08
CA PRO A 332 -22.78 -4.16 3.38
C PRO A 332 -21.93 -2.92 3.70
N ILE A 333 -20.89 -3.14 4.50
CA ILE A 333 -19.94 -2.14 5.06
C ILE A 333 -19.27 -1.23 3.98
N GLU A 334 -19.30 -1.60 2.71
CA GLU A 334 -18.72 -0.80 1.60
C GLU A 334 -19.38 0.59 1.41
N GLN A 335 -20.64 0.80 1.81
CA GLN A 335 -21.27 2.13 1.73
C GLN A 335 -20.74 3.12 2.79
N ILE A 336 -20.31 2.66 3.96
CA ILE A 336 -19.85 3.50 5.08
C ILE A 336 -18.57 4.26 4.66
N ASN A 337 -17.60 3.56 4.10
CA ASN A 337 -16.33 4.13 3.65
C ASN A 337 -16.46 5.01 2.39
N LYS A 338 -17.55 4.90 1.64
CA LYS A 338 -17.78 5.67 0.41
C LYS A 338 -18.40 7.06 0.70
N ARG A 339 -19.02 7.25 1.88
CA ARG A 339 -19.62 8.53 2.30
C ARG A 339 -18.66 9.50 2.99
N MET A 340 -17.44 9.08 3.38
CA MET A 340 -16.43 9.96 4.00
C MET A 340 -15.50 10.68 3.00
N LYS A 341 -15.89 10.83 1.73
CA LYS A 341 -14.98 11.30 0.66
C LYS A 341 -15.45 12.52 -0.14
N ILE A 342 -16.08 13.46 0.56
CA ILE A 342 -16.47 14.83 0.15
C ILE A 342 -16.39 15.65 1.47
N GLU A 343 -15.75 16.81 1.61
CA GLU A 343 -14.99 17.69 0.71
C GLU A 343 -13.50 17.79 1.10
N SER A 344 -12.64 18.15 0.13
CA SER A 344 -11.32 18.74 0.40
C SER A 344 -11.14 20.02 -0.43
N THR A 345 -11.80 21.10 -0.02
CA THR A 345 -11.57 22.45 -0.54
C THR A 345 -10.47 23.16 0.24
N ASN A 346 -9.60 23.89 -0.46
CA ASN A 346 -8.35 24.45 0.06
C ASN A 346 -8.53 25.37 1.28
N SER A 347 -7.81 25.09 2.36
CA SER A 347 -7.27 26.12 3.26
C SER A 347 -5.95 25.63 3.87
N TYR A 348 -4.88 26.42 3.70
CA TYR A 348 -3.57 26.08 4.25
C TYR A 348 -3.50 26.50 5.73
N THR A 349 -3.70 25.55 6.63
CA THR A 349 -3.36 25.71 8.06
C THR A 349 -2.39 24.60 8.46
N THR A 350 -1.18 24.99 8.89
CA THR A 350 -0.10 24.08 9.24
C THR A 350 -0.29 23.47 10.63
N ASN A 351 -1.28 22.59 10.76
CA ASN A 351 -1.35 21.71 11.94
C ASN A 351 -0.18 20.70 11.88
N PRO A 352 0.53 20.46 13.00
CA PRO A 352 1.58 19.45 13.04
C PRO A 352 0.96 18.07 12.76
N VAL A 353 1.48 17.37 11.76
CA VAL A 353 1.00 16.03 11.40
C VAL A 353 1.29 15.08 12.57
N PRO A 354 0.28 14.42 13.17
CA PRO A 354 0.47 13.53 14.30
C PRO A 354 1.40 12.36 13.95
N LEU A 355 2.06 11.80 14.97
CA LEU A 355 2.93 10.65 14.79
C LEU A 355 2.11 9.39 14.45
N LEU A 356 0.93 9.24 15.04
CA LEU A 356 0.02 8.13 14.79
C LEU A 356 -1.43 8.61 14.90
N VAL A 357 -2.27 8.22 13.94
CA VAL A 357 -3.73 8.13 14.05
C VAL A 357 -4.11 6.69 13.72
N GLY A 358 -4.91 6.06 14.56
CA GLY A 358 -5.38 4.70 14.39
C GLY A 358 -6.80 4.48 14.89
N SER A 359 -7.43 3.39 14.43
CA SER A 359 -8.70 2.90 14.96
C SER A 359 -8.42 1.65 15.79
N LEU A 360 -8.73 1.71 17.09
CA LEU A 360 -8.60 0.64 18.05
C LEU A 360 -9.97 0.01 18.30
N LEU A 361 -10.12 -1.26 17.92
CA LEU A 361 -11.25 -2.11 18.28
C LEU A 361 -10.87 -2.96 19.49
N VAL A 362 -11.69 -2.92 20.53
CA VAL A 362 -11.66 -3.86 21.65
C VAL A 362 -12.98 -4.62 21.65
N ARG A 363 -12.94 -5.95 21.61
CA ARG A 363 -14.13 -6.80 21.67
C ARG A 363 -13.94 -8.00 22.59
N PHE A 364 -15.00 -8.40 23.28
CA PHE A 364 -15.08 -9.64 24.02
C PHE A 364 -15.77 -10.70 23.16
N CYS A 365 -15.26 -11.93 23.19
CA CYS A 365 -15.86 -13.07 22.50
C CYS A 365 -15.44 -14.35 23.23
N SER A 366 -16.41 -15.19 23.61
CA SER A 366 -16.17 -16.54 24.14
C SER A 366 -15.09 -16.61 25.24
N GLY A 367 -15.16 -15.73 26.25
CA GLY A 367 -14.20 -15.72 27.36
C GLY A 367 -12.84 -15.08 27.06
N THR A 368 -12.68 -14.44 25.89
CA THR A 368 -11.42 -13.83 25.44
C THR A 368 -11.63 -12.38 25.01
N PHE A 369 -10.75 -11.48 25.44
CA PHE A 369 -10.63 -10.14 24.87
C PHE A 369 -9.76 -10.17 23.62
N ILE A 370 -10.23 -9.52 22.57
CA ILE A 370 -9.55 -9.37 21.28
C ILE A 370 -9.33 -7.88 21.04
N ILE A 371 -8.07 -7.48 20.84
CA ILE A 371 -7.65 -6.10 20.66
C ILE A 371 -7.05 -5.99 19.26
N GLU A 372 -7.59 -5.09 18.43
CA GLU A 372 -7.23 -4.91 17.03
C GLU A 372 -6.95 -3.43 16.74
N LEU A 373 -5.74 -3.08 16.33
CA LEU A 373 -5.34 -1.71 15.98
C LEU A 373 -5.08 -1.57 14.48
N PHE A 374 -5.90 -0.75 13.83
CA PHE A 374 -5.77 -0.35 12.43
C PHE A 374 -5.02 0.99 12.34
N TYR A 375 -3.95 1.03 11.54
CA TYR A 375 -3.27 2.29 11.22
C TYR A 375 -4.09 3.10 10.20
N VAL A 376 -4.32 4.38 10.47
CA VAL A 376 -5.05 5.29 9.58
C VAL A 376 -4.07 6.27 8.90
N SER A 377 -3.29 7.02 9.68
CA SER A 377 -2.34 8.01 9.17
C SER A 377 -1.27 8.37 10.23
N GLY A 378 -0.31 9.23 9.86
CA GLY A 378 0.70 9.78 10.77
C GLY A 378 2.15 9.48 10.36
N ASN A 379 3.08 10.32 10.83
CA ASN A 379 4.49 10.27 10.41
C ASN A 379 5.27 9.03 10.90
N GLY A 380 4.78 8.33 11.92
CA GLY A 380 5.38 7.12 12.47
C GLY A 380 5.00 5.83 11.72
N GLY A 381 4.09 5.91 10.75
CA GLY A 381 3.68 4.78 9.92
C GLY A 381 3.08 3.59 10.69
N LYS A 382 3.04 2.43 10.02
CA LYS A 382 2.53 1.19 10.62
C LYS A 382 3.38 0.69 11.81
N ASP A 383 4.66 1.05 11.85
CA ASP A 383 5.57 0.66 12.94
C ASP A 383 5.18 1.33 14.27
N ALA A 384 4.71 2.58 14.24
CA ALA A 384 4.17 3.24 15.43
C ALA A 384 2.93 2.51 15.98
N ALA A 385 1.99 2.13 15.10
CA ALA A 385 0.82 1.34 15.50
C ALA A 385 1.22 -0.02 16.09
N HIS A 386 2.17 -0.74 15.46
CA HIS A 386 2.68 -2.01 15.97
C HIS A 386 3.32 -1.87 17.36
N GLN A 387 4.14 -0.83 17.58
CA GLN A 387 4.79 -0.58 18.86
C GLN A 387 3.78 -0.23 19.97
N VAL A 388 2.75 0.57 19.66
CA VAL A 388 1.66 0.89 20.61
C VAL A 388 0.89 -0.37 20.99
N LEU A 389 0.57 -1.23 20.02
CA LEU A 389 -0.14 -2.47 20.32
C LEU A 389 0.74 -3.45 21.13
N GLN A 390 2.03 -3.59 20.80
CA GLN A 390 2.93 -4.43 21.58
C GLN A 390 3.11 -3.88 23.02
N TYR A 391 3.09 -2.57 23.19
CA TYR A 391 3.07 -1.93 24.51
C TYR A 391 1.80 -2.26 25.29
N LEU A 392 0.61 -2.16 24.66
CA LEU A 392 -0.66 -2.59 25.24
C LEU A 392 -0.63 -4.06 25.66
N LYS A 393 -0.19 -4.96 24.78
CA LYS A 393 -0.07 -6.40 25.04
C LYS A 393 0.78 -6.66 26.28
N ASN A 394 1.99 -6.09 26.32
CA ASN A 394 2.90 -6.25 27.46
C ASN A 394 2.29 -5.73 28.77
N LYS A 395 1.54 -4.63 28.72
CA LYS A 395 0.90 -4.04 29.90
C LYS A 395 -0.30 -4.81 30.40
N CYS A 396 -1.12 -5.34 29.51
CA CYS A 396 -2.28 -6.13 29.90
C CYS A 396 -1.85 -7.51 30.44
N LEU A 397 -0.77 -8.09 29.91
CA LEU A 397 -0.17 -9.32 30.48
C LEU A 397 0.43 -9.06 31.87
N SER A 398 1.21 -7.99 32.05
CA SER A 398 1.81 -7.67 33.37
C SER A 398 0.81 -7.36 34.48
N ASN A 399 -0.44 -7.03 34.13
CA ASN A 399 -1.52 -6.77 35.08
C ASN A 399 -2.37 -8.02 35.39
N ASN A 400 -2.10 -9.16 34.75
CA ASN A 400 -2.75 -10.45 35.02
C ASN A 400 -1.83 -11.43 35.80
N GLU A 401 -0.55 -11.08 36.00
CA GLU A 401 0.44 -11.89 36.72
C GLU A 401 0.64 -11.47 38.20
N GLY A 402 -0.20 -10.56 38.70
CA GLY A 402 -0.23 -10.10 40.09
C GLY A 402 -1.65 -9.82 40.56
#